data_AF-A0A952KBG7-F1
#
_entry.id   AF-A0A952KBG7-F1
#
_cell.length_a   1.000
_cell.length_b   1.000
_cell.length_c   1.000
_cell.angle_alpha   90.00
_cell.angle_beta   90.00
_cell.angle_gamma   90.00
#
_symmetry.space_group_name_H-M   'P 1'
#
loop_
_entity.id
_entity.type
_entity.pdbx_description
1 polymer ?
#
loop_
_entity_poly.entity_id
_entity_poly.type
_entity_poly.pdbx_seq_one_letter_code
_entity_poly.pdbx_strand_id
1 'polypeptide(L)'
;MSNGKADFKNTVLMINKAKASIKIDRDPNFDDMKLIFDGITTMSPYTLDPGKQVHVGSTYGTDMGVCLTYSSNDRYMELGMGPDSGTDLKVFSVISDSGDDGSGPLTYQVQDQTAVSMTMTFADKS
;
A
#
# COMPACT_ATOMS: atom_id res chain seq x y z
N MET A 1 -7.42 -26.78 3.14
CA MET A 1 -6.58 -25.62 2.79
C MET A 1 -6.31 -24.88 4.08
N SER A 2 -5.06 -24.89 4.56
CA SER A 2 -4.68 -24.14 5.76
C SER A 2 -4.84 -22.66 5.47
N ASN A 3 -5.86 -22.03 6.09
CA ASN A 3 -5.89 -20.58 6.26
C ASN A 3 -4.73 -20.23 7.20
N GLY A 4 -3.52 -20.20 6.65
CA GLY A 4 -2.33 -19.71 7.34
C GLY A 4 -2.57 -18.24 7.62
N LYS A 5 -2.89 -17.91 8.87
CA LYS A 5 -2.90 -16.53 9.35
C LYS A 5 -1.49 -15.98 9.07
N ALA A 6 -1.39 -15.00 8.17
CA ALA A 6 -0.10 -14.45 7.81
C ALA A 6 0.58 -13.84 9.05
N ASP A 7 1.90 -14.00 9.19
CA ASP A 7 2.69 -13.33 10.23
C ASP A 7 3.04 -11.92 9.72
N PHE A 8 2.15 -10.97 9.97
CA PHE A 8 2.25 -9.58 9.50
C PHE A 8 3.16 -8.78 10.44
N LYS A 9 4.47 -8.81 10.20
CA LYS A 9 5.36 -7.87 10.90
C LYS A 9 5.32 -6.49 10.25
N ASN A 10 5.10 -6.42 8.93
CA ASN A 10 5.23 -5.20 8.14
C ASN A 10 3.90 -4.84 7.47
N THR A 11 3.29 -3.74 7.86
CA THR A 11 1.97 -3.35 7.31
C THR A 11 1.83 -1.85 7.13
N VAL A 12 1.01 -1.46 6.17
CA VAL A 12 0.58 -0.09 5.94
C VAL A 12 -0.89 0.00 6.27
N LEU A 13 -1.26 0.88 7.20
CA LEU A 13 -2.66 1.26 7.39
C LEU A 13 -3.04 2.25 6.30
N MET A 14 -3.84 1.81 5.34
CA MET A 14 -4.38 2.65 4.28
C MET A 14 -5.74 3.19 4.69
N ILE A 15 -5.94 4.51 4.62
CA ILE A 15 -7.18 5.20 4.98
C ILE A 15 -7.69 5.98 3.77
N ASN A 16 -8.92 5.75 3.35
CA ASN A 16 -9.55 6.49 2.26
C ASN A 16 -10.39 7.66 2.80
N LYS A 17 -9.90 8.89 2.63
CA LYS A 17 -10.70 10.13 2.84
C LYS A 17 -11.12 10.80 1.53
N ALA A 18 -10.84 10.18 0.39
CA ALA A 18 -11.32 10.62 -0.91
C ALA A 18 -12.83 10.36 -1.07
N LYS A 19 -13.47 11.03 -2.03
CA LYS A 19 -14.92 10.88 -2.27
C LYS A 19 -15.31 9.58 -2.96
N ALA A 20 -14.36 8.89 -3.59
CA ALA A 20 -14.61 7.64 -4.32
C ALA A 20 -13.80 6.48 -3.74
N SER A 21 -14.25 5.25 -4.03
CA SER A 21 -13.53 4.04 -3.64
C SER A 21 -12.19 3.95 -4.39
N ILE A 22 -11.18 3.41 -3.70
CA ILE A 22 -9.85 3.15 -4.26
C ILE A 22 -9.72 1.65 -4.44
N LYS A 23 -9.44 1.20 -5.67
CA LYS A 23 -9.04 -0.20 -5.91
C LYS A 23 -7.56 -0.33 -5.54
N ILE A 24 -7.24 -1.26 -4.67
CA ILE A 24 -5.88 -1.62 -4.28
C ILE A 24 -5.58 -2.98 -4.88
N ASP A 25 -4.58 -3.03 -5.74
CA ASP A 25 -4.11 -4.24 -6.42
C ASP A 25 -2.59 -4.35 -6.29
N ARG A 26 -2.04 -5.50 -6.68
CA ARG A 26 -0.59 -5.62 -6.86
C ARG A 26 -0.16 -4.88 -8.13
N ASP A 27 1.02 -4.30 -8.11
CA ASP A 27 1.70 -3.86 -9.32
C ASP A 27 1.89 -5.06 -10.27
N PRO A 28 1.51 -4.96 -11.56
CA PRO A 28 1.73 -6.02 -12.55
C PRO A 28 3.19 -6.48 -12.69
N ASN A 29 4.18 -5.64 -12.33
CA ASN A 29 5.60 -6.01 -12.30
C ASN A 29 5.96 -6.91 -11.10
N PHE A 30 5.06 -7.04 -10.12
CA PHE A 30 5.15 -7.93 -8.96
C PHE A 30 4.13 -9.07 -9.11
N ASP A 31 4.28 -9.86 -10.18
CA ASP A 31 3.25 -10.76 -10.71
C ASP A 31 2.91 -11.96 -9.80
N ASP A 32 3.87 -12.45 -9.02
CA ASP A 32 3.72 -13.54 -8.05
C ASP A 32 3.32 -13.06 -6.64
N MET A 33 3.28 -11.75 -6.41
CA MET A 33 3.02 -11.16 -5.10
C MET A 33 1.58 -11.39 -4.64
N LYS A 34 1.43 -11.92 -3.43
CA LYS A 34 0.15 -12.01 -2.72
C LYS A 34 0.03 -10.88 -1.70
N LEU A 35 -1.04 -10.10 -1.81
CA LEU A 35 -1.35 -9.06 -0.84
C LEU A 35 -2.13 -9.63 0.34
N ILE A 36 -1.93 -9.01 1.49
CA ILE A 36 -2.67 -9.27 2.73
C ILE A 36 -3.56 -8.06 2.99
N PHE A 37 -4.87 -8.27 3.12
CA PHE A 37 -5.83 -7.26 3.54
C PHE A 37 -6.44 -7.68 4.87
N ASP A 38 -6.18 -6.94 5.95
CA ASP A 38 -6.62 -7.25 7.32
C ASP A 38 -6.37 -8.72 7.73
N GLY A 39 -5.18 -9.23 7.40
CA GLY A 39 -4.74 -10.60 7.71
C GLY A 39 -5.23 -11.68 6.75
N ILE A 40 -6.01 -11.31 5.72
CA ILE A 40 -6.46 -12.23 4.67
C ILE A 40 -5.54 -12.12 3.45
N THR A 41 -4.83 -13.19 3.15
CA THR A 41 -3.98 -13.30 1.96
C THR A 41 -4.82 -13.56 0.71
N THR A 42 -4.59 -12.81 -0.37
CA THR A 42 -5.32 -12.94 -1.63
C THR A 42 -4.51 -12.48 -2.85
N MET A 43 -4.90 -12.98 -4.03
CA MET A 43 -4.48 -12.50 -5.35
C MET A 43 -5.57 -11.63 -6.02
N SER A 44 -6.66 -11.35 -5.32
CA SER A 44 -7.72 -10.48 -5.83
C SER A 44 -7.50 -9.05 -5.35
N PRO A 45 -7.85 -8.04 -6.15
CA PRO A 45 -7.83 -6.66 -5.68
C PRO A 45 -8.81 -6.45 -4.52
N TYR A 46 -8.53 -5.44 -3.70
CA TYR A 46 -9.40 -4.97 -2.63
C TYR A 46 -9.99 -3.61 -3.00
N THR A 47 -11.27 -3.39 -2.69
CA THR A 47 -11.90 -2.08 -2.86
C THR A 47 -12.03 -1.40 -1.51
N LEU A 48 -11.31 -0.29 -1.33
CA LEU A 48 -11.36 0.52 -0.12
C LEU A 48 -12.36 1.66 -0.30
N ASP A 49 -13.55 1.50 0.31
CA ASP A 49 -14.63 2.48 0.22
C ASP A 49 -14.31 3.81 0.93
N PRO A 50 -14.99 4.92 0.57
CA PRO A 50 -14.84 6.20 1.25
C PRO A 50 -15.05 6.09 2.76
N GLY A 51 -14.15 6.70 3.53
CA GLY A 51 -14.16 6.70 4.99
C GLY A 51 -13.74 5.38 5.65
N LYS A 52 -13.27 4.39 4.88
CA LYS A 52 -12.79 3.11 5.40
C LYS A 52 -11.27 3.05 5.48
N GLN A 53 -10.80 2.03 6.19
CA GLN A 53 -9.38 1.73 6.33
C GLN A 53 -9.13 0.22 6.16
N VAL A 54 -7.91 -0.14 5.77
CA VAL A 54 -7.46 -1.53 5.64
C VAL A 54 -5.97 -1.62 5.94
N HIS A 55 -5.53 -2.65 6.64
CA HIS A 55 -4.11 -2.97 6.72
C HIS A 55 -3.68 -3.74 5.48
N VAL A 56 -2.68 -3.22 4.78
CA VAL A 56 -2.08 -3.82 3.60
C VAL A 56 -0.68 -4.31 3.92
N GLY A 57 -0.36 -5.53 3.50
CA GLY A 57 0.99 -6.09 3.58
C GLY A 57 1.28 -7.04 2.43
N SER A 58 2.52 -7.50 2.33
CA SER A 58 2.92 -8.57 1.40
C SER A 58 3.09 -9.90 2.14
N THR A 59 2.80 -11.00 1.44
CA THR A 59 3.00 -12.35 1.95
C THR A 59 4.48 -12.76 1.98
N TYR A 60 5.33 -12.12 1.16
CA TYR A 60 6.75 -12.44 1.05
C TYR A 60 7.59 -11.17 0.85
N GLY A 61 8.76 -11.12 1.49
CA GLY A 61 9.70 -10.01 1.35
C GLY A 61 9.42 -8.81 2.27
N THR A 62 10.26 -7.80 2.13
CA THR A 62 10.19 -6.51 2.83
C THR A 62 9.48 -5.43 2.00
N ASP A 63 9.27 -5.69 0.71
CA ASP A 63 8.76 -4.73 -0.26
C ASP A 63 7.44 -5.21 -0.86
N MET A 64 6.57 -4.25 -1.18
CA MET A 64 5.30 -4.47 -1.87
C MET A 64 5.06 -3.39 -2.93
N GLY A 65 4.87 -3.82 -4.17
CA GLY A 65 4.40 -2.95 -5.25
C GLY A 65 2.87 -2.94 -5.31
N VAL A 66 2.22 -1.81 -5.08
CA VAL A 66 0.77 -1.68 -5.17
C VAL A 66 0.34 -0.79 -6.34
N CYS A 67 -0.74 -1.18 -7.00
CA CYS A 67 -1.47 -0.34 -7.93
C CYS A 67 -2.74 0.19 -7.24
N LEU A 68 -2.89 1.51 -7.21
CA LEU A 68 -4.06 2.21 -6.71
C LEU A 68 -4.85 2.78 -7.87
N THR A 69 -6.03 2.22 -8.14
CA THR A 69 -6.95 2.77 -9.15
C THR A 69 -7.97 3.67 -8.45
N TYR A 70 -7.99 4.95 -8.81
CA TYR A 70 -9.01 5.91 -8.39
C TYR A 70 -9.60 6.58 -9.62
N SER A 71 -10.94 6.56 -9.76
CA SER A 71 -11.65 7.16 -10.90
C SER A 71 -11.02 6.82 -12.26
N SER A 72 -10.70 5.53 -12.46
CA SER A 72 -10.06 4.98 -13.67
C SER A 72 -8.64 5.48 -13.96
N ASN A 73 -7.97 6.08 -12.98
CA ASN A 73 -6.56 6.47 -13.07
C ASN A 73 -5.73 5.58 -12.14
N ASP A 74 -4.79 4.85 -12.72
CA ASP A 74 -3.89 3.97 -11.98
C ASP A 74 -2.68 4.74 -11.45
N ARG A 75 -2.22 4.32 -10.27
CA ARG A 75 -0.97 4.76 -9.66
C ARG A 75 -0.20 3.60 -9.08
N TYR A 76 1.05 3.48 -9.50
CA TYR A 76 1.95 2.45 -9.02
C TYR A 76 2.82 3.03 -7.89
N MET A 77 2.90 2.30 -6.79
CA MET A 77 3.64 2.70 -5.60
C MET A 77 4.43 1.53 -5.07
N GLU A 78 5.69 1.75 -4.73
CA GLU A 78 6.50 0.78 -3.99
C GLU A 78 6.49 1.16 -2.51
N LEU A 79 6.10 0.22 -1.67
CA LEU A 79 6.05 0.37 -0.22
C LEU A 79 6.99 -0.68 0.34
N GLY A 80 8.09 -0.26 0.94
CA GLY A 80 9.16 -1.16 1.33
C GLY A 80 9.71 -0.86 2.70
N MET A 81 10.39 -1.84 3.30
CA MET A 81 11.22 -1.60 4.47
C MET A 81 12.65 -1.37 4.03
N GLY A 82 13.27 -0.32 4.54
CA GLY A 82 14.69 -0.17 4.30
C GLY A 82 15.29 1.15 4.76
N PRO A 83 16.60 1.31 4.54
CA PRO A 83 17.51 0.29 3.97
C PRO A 83 17.96 -0.76 5.01
N ASP A 84 18.33 -1.96 4.54
CA ASP A 84 18.89 -3.08 5.33
C ASP A 84 20.17 -2.73 6.13
N SER A 85 20.80 -1.59 5.85
CA SER A 85 22.04 -1.14 6.47
C SER A 85 21.83 -0.03 7.50
N GLY A 86 21.40 -0.40 8.71
CA GLY A 86 21.89 0.19 9.96
C GLY A 86 21.29 1.52 10.44
N THR A 87 20.69 1.44 11.63
CA THR A 87 20.37 2.48 12.63
C THR A 87 19.06 3.28 12.52
N ASP A 88 18.39 3.34 11.38
CA ASP A 88 17.10 4.05 11.26
C ASP A 88 16.12 3.33 10.32
N LEU A 89 15.86 2.05 10.61
CA LEU A 89 14.88 1.23 9.86
C LEU A 89 13.51 1.92 9.91
N LYS A 90 12.96 2.27 8.75
CA LYS A 90 11.60 2.79 8.58
C LYS A 90 10.94 2.13 7.37
N VAL A 91 9.62 1.93 7.43
CA VAL A 91 8.81 1.69 6.24
C VAL A 91 8.86 2.96 5.43
N PHE A 92 9.42 2.86 4.23
CA PHE A 92 9.44 3.94 3.26
C PHE A 92 8.30 3.73 2.26
N SER A 93 7.77 4.84 1.77
CA SER A 93 7.01 4.86 0.53
C SER A 93 7.91 5.48 -0.54
N VAL A 94 8.33 4.70 -1.53
CA VAL A 94 8.93 5.24 -2.75
C VAL A 94 7.82 5.18 -3.80
N ILE A 95 7.33 6.33 -4.23
CA ILE A 95 6.63 6.35 -5.52
C ILE A 95 7.70 5.96 -6.54
N SER A 96 7.57 4.78 -7.15
CA SER A 96 8.56 4.24 -8.09
C SER A 96 8.64 5.03 -9.40
N ASP A 97 7.92 6.16 -9.50
CA ASP A 97 8.07 7.09 -10.60
C ASP A 97 8.41 8.51 -10.10
N SER A 98 9.71 8.82 -10.19
CA SER A 98 10.23 10.06 -10.76
C SER A 98 9.71 11.42 -10.24
N GLY A 99 9.49 11.60 -8.93
CA GLY A 99 9.34 12.96 -8.35
C GLY A 99 8.13 13.77 -8.86
N ASP A 100 7.25 13.14 -9.62
CA ASP A 100 5.92 13.60 -9.94
C ASP A 100 4.97 12.84 -9.02
N ASP A 101 4.11 13.54 -8.30
CA ASP A 101 3.13 12.93 -7.38
C ASP A 101 1.99 12.20 -8.13
N GLY A 102 2.24 11.85 -9.40
CA GLY A 102 1.34 11.32 -10.40
C GLY A 102 0.30 12.35 -10.82
N SER A 103 0.18 12.56 -12.13
CA SER A 103 -0.87 13.33 -12.82
C SER A 103 -2.33 12.94 -12.50
N GLY A 104 -2.56 11.95 -11.63
CA GLY A 104 -3.87 11.52 -11.15
C GLY A 104 -4.50 12.45 -10.10
N PRO A 105 -5.83 12.33 -9.88
CA PRO A 105 -6.62 13.21 -9.02
C PRO A 105 -6.55 12.86 -7.52
N LEU A 106 -5.72 11.91 -7.12
CA LEU A 106 -5.56 11.48 -5.73
C LEU A 106 -4.34 12.17 -5.11
N THR A 107 -4.30 12.41 -3.82
CA THR A 107 -3.09 12.77 -3.07
C THR A 107 -3.01 11.88 -1.83
N TYR A 108 -1.85 11.80 -1.19
CA TYR A 108 -1.70 11.04 0.04
C TYR A 108 -0.74 11.71 1.02
N GLN A 109 -0.97 11.45 2.30
CA GLN A 109 -0.08 11.83 3.39
C GLN A 109 0.37 10.59 4.14
N VAL A 110 1.62 10.61 4.61
CA VAL A 110 2.21 9.54 5.41
C VAL A 110 2.46 10.02 6.83
N GLN A 111 2.09 9.19 7.81
CA GLN A 111 2.20 9.44 9.25
C GLN A 111 2.66 8.17 9.97
N ASP A 112 3.08 8.31 11.24
CA ASP A 112 3.40 7.20 12.14
C ASP A 112 4.42 6.18 11.59
N GLN A 113 5.42 6.67 10.84
CA GLN A 113 6.43 5.83 10.22
C GLN A 113 7.34 5.19 11.28
N THR A 114 7.32 3.87 11.33
CA THR A 114 8.23 3.02 12.12
C THR A 114 8.99 2.08 11.20
N ALA A 115 9.91 1.28 11.74
CA ALA A 115 10.60 0.23 11.00
C ALA A 115 9.68 -0.73 10.23
N VAL A 116 8.48 -0.96 10.73
CA VAL A 116 7.59 -2.01 10.24
C VAL A 116 6.15 -1.54 10.00
N SER A 117 5.85 -0.26 10.23
CA SER A 117 4.51 0.28 10.03
C SER A 117 4.51 1.70 9.50
N MET A 118 3.43 2.08 8.82
CA MET A 118 3.07 3.47 8.58
C MET A 118 1.57 3.62 8.35
N THR A 119 1.07 4.83 8.50
CA THR A 119 -0.29 5.23 8.12
C THR A 119 -0.24 6.03 6.82
N MET A 120 -0.97 5.61 5.80
CA MET A 120 -1.15 6.33 4.55
C MET A 120 -2.60 6.78 4.40
N THR A 121 -2.83 8.09 4.38
CA THR A 121 -4.17 8.67 4.20
C THR A 121 -4.31 9.26 2.81
N PHE A 122 -5.26 8.75 2.03
CA PHE A 122 -5.61 9.22 0.69
C PHE A 122 -6.70 10.29 0.73
N ALA A 123 -6.62 11.28 -0.15
CA ALA A 123 -7.62 12.32 -0.34
C ALA A 123 -7.69 12.77 -1.81
N ASP A 124 -8.76 13.46 -2.21
CA ASP A 124 -8.83 14.10 -3.52
C ASP A 124 -7.81 15.26 -3.61
N LYS A 125 -7.16 15.45 -4.76
CA LYS A 125 -6.43 16.69 -5.07
C LYS A 125 -7.45 17.84 -5.20
N SER A 126 -7.13 18.98 -4.57
CA SER A 126 -7.90 20.22 -4.66
C SER A 126 -7.72 20.93 -5.99
#